data_AF-A0A0P1E1C8-F1
#
_entry.id   AF-A0A0P1E1C8-F1
#
_cell.length_a   1.000
_cell.length_b   1.000
_cell.length_c   1.000
_cell.angle_alpha   90.00
_cell.angle_beta   90.00
_cell.angle_gamma   90.00
#
_symmetry.space_group_name_H-M   'P 1'
#
loop_
_entity.id
_entity.type
_entity.pdbx_description
1 polymer ?
#
loop_
_entity_poly.entity_id
_entity_poly.type
_entity_poly.pdbx_seq_one_letter_code
_entity_poly.pdbx_strand_id
1 'polypeptide(L)'
;MPTAFNAIFLGQLDVIDTVEGNSGAEEASLLVCQTFGGPNDPLLNDAVTWSPFGNTYGRNDHDNAAFGGNFQDQFSIDGGPPQTFDTSVQYFATIKYVDAPPVQITAVIEQDTDGNTYLVPEINANSDQYALELSGIRSLTLDGIANNNNSGLSNNRQEWDIARCFTTGTLIKTYRGLVKVENLRVGDRIPTLDHGLQTLRWVGSQTALASGAFTPVLIRAGAFGNDRDLLVSQQHRMLISDWRVALHTGHAEAFAPAKHLVNGRDIVMKPGGLVTYHHLMFDQDELIWGEGCLSESFHPGIEAWNSFED
;
A
#
# COMPACT_ATOMS: atom_id res chain seq x y z
N MET A 1 11.53 -9.55 6.17
CA MET A 1 10.27 -9.03 5.62
C MET A 1 9.26 -8.96 6.75
N PRO A 2 8.38 -7.96 6.77
CA PRO A 2 7.42 -7.82 7.86
C PRO A 2 6.36 -8.92 7.77
N THR A 3 5.83 -9.28 8.93
CA THR A 3 4.75 -10.26 9.05
C THR A 3 3.37 -9.61 8.92
N ALA A 4 3.28 -8.29 9.11
CA ALA A 4 2.08 -7.51 8.86
C ALA A 4 2.29 -6.65 7.59
N PHE A 5 1.30 -6.60 6.73
CA PHE A 5 1.35 -5.92 5.44
C PHE A 5 -0.02 -5.36 5.07
N ASN A 6 -0.07 -4.45 4.11
CA ASN A 6 -1.35 -3.95 3.62
C ASN A 6 -1.92 -4.86 2.53
N ALA A 7 -3.24 -4.99 2.50
CA ALA A 7 -4.00 -5.72 1.49
C ALA A 7 -5.20 -4.85 1.04
N ILE A 8 -5.94 -5.25 0.02
CA ILE A 8 -7.19 -4.62 -0.40
C ILE A 8 -8.33 -5.61 -0.23
N PHE A 9 -9.37 -5.24 0.51
CA PHE A 9 -10.59 -6.02 0.61
C PHE A 9 -11.41 -5.90 -0.67
N LEU A 10 -11.79 -7.03 -1.26
CA LEU A 10 -12.57 -7.11 -2.51
C LEU A 10 -14.06 -7.35 -2.25
N GLY A 11 -14.43 -7.62 -1.00
CA GLY A 11 -15.79 -7.94 -0.58
C GLY A 11 -15.91 -9.35 0.00
N GLN A 12 -17.12 -9.69 0.42
CA GLN A 12 -17.50 -11.05 0.78
C GLN A 12 -18.10 -11.73 -0.45
N LEU A 13 -17.37 -12.72 -0.99
CA LEU A 13 -17.67 -13.39 -2.26
C LEU A 13 -18.06 -14.86 -2.03
N ASP A 14 -18.49 -15.54 -3.09
CA ASP A 14 -18.70 -16.98 -3.03
C ASP A 14 -17.40 -17.70 -2.66
N VAL A 15 -17.51 -18.70 -1.79
CA VAL A 15 -16.37 -19.51 -1.32
C VAL A 15 -15.80 -20.32 -2.50
N ILE A 16 -14.49 -20.22 -2.72
CA ILE A 16 -13.82 -20.80 -3.89
C ILE A 16 -13.10 -22.12 -3.63
N ASP A 17 -12.81 -22.44 -2.36
CA ASP A 17 -12.38 -23.76 -1.93
C ASP A 17 -13.52 -24.43 -1.17
N THR A 18 -14.05 -25.51 -1.72
CA THR A 18 -15.18 -26.22 -1.10
C THR A 18 -14.78 -27.61 -0.62
N VAL A 19 -13.56 -28.06 -0.94
CA VAL A 19 -13.09 -29.42 -0.66
C VAL A 19 -11.81 -29.36 0.16
N GLU A 20 -12.02 -29.32 1.47
CA GLU A 20 -10.94 -29.32 2.44
C GLU A 20 -10.07 -30.60 2.40
N GLY A 21 -8.81 -30.46 2.81
CA GLY A 21 -7.81 -31.54 2.84
C GLY A 21 -7.07 -31.75 1.53
N ASN A 22 -7.12 -30.77 0.65
CA ASN A 22 -6.35 -30.74 -0.57
C ASN A 22 -5.70 -29.34 -0.76
N SER A 23 -5.16 -29.02 -1.93
CA SER A 23 -4.45 -27.76 -2.17
C SER A 23 -5.10 -26.93 -3.28
N GLY A 24 -6.28 -27.33 -3.71
CA GLY A 24 -6.99 -26.85 -4.88
C GLY A 24 -8.24 -26.08 -4.48
N ALA A 25 -8.36 -24.86 -4.97
CA ALA A 25 -9.63 -24.13 -4.95
C ALA A 25 -10.48 -24.54 -6.18
N GLU A 26 -11.39 -25.51 -6.01
CA GLU A 26 -12.14 -26.09 -7.13
C GLU A 26 -13.07 -25.08 -7.82
N GLU A 27 -13.59 -24.12 -7.07
CA GLU A 27 -14.55 -23.13 -7.53
C GLU A 27 -13.90 -21.76 -7.80
N ALA A 28 -12.57 -21.72 -7.93
CA ALA A 28 -11.81 -20.51 -8.29
C ALA A 28 -12.34 -19.81 -9.57
N SER A 29 -13.02 -20.55 -10.45
CA SER A 29 -13.62 -20.00 -11.67
C SER A 29 -14.79 -19.05 -11.42
N LEU A 30 -15.43 -19.09 -10.25
CA LEU A 30 -16.55 -18.22 -9.87
C LEU A 30 -16.15 -16.74 -9.85
N LEU A 31 -14.89 -16.43 -9.55
CA LEU A 31 -14.40 -15.05 -9.48
C LEU A 31 -13.88 -14.52 -10.83
N VAL A 32 -13.73 -15.37 -11.83
CA VAL A 32 -13.26 -14.95 -13.17
C VAL A 32 -14.30 -14.04 -13.83
N CYS A 33 -13.80 -13.04 -14.56
CA CYS A 33 -14.55 -11.94 -15.17
C CYS A 33 -15.23 -10.98 -14.19
N GLN A 34 -15.09 -11.16 -12.87
CA GLN A 34 -15.58 -10.19 -11.90
C GLN A 34 -14.66 -8.96 -11.87
N THR A 35 -15.26 -7.79 -11.62
CA THR A 35 -14.55 -6.51 -11.45
C THR A 35 -14.90 -5.91 -10.11
N PHE A 36 -13.89 -5.59 -9.31
CA PHE A 36 -14.01 -5.00 -7.99
C PHE A 36 -13.59 -3.53 -8.03
N GLY A 37 -14.29 -2.70 -7.26
CA GLY A 37 -14.19 -1.24 -7.28
C GLY A 37 -14.64 -0.59 -8.59
N GLY A 38 -14.47 0.72 -8.69
CA GLY A 38 -14.88 1.48 -9.86
C GLY A 38 -14.64 2.98 -9.75
N PRO A 39 -15.08 3.77 -10.74
CA PRO A 39 -14.82 5.22 -10.78
C PRO A 39 -15.32 6.02 -9.58
N ASN A 40 -16.39 5.56 -8.93
CA ASN A 40 -17.00 6.21 -7.77
C ASN A 40 -16.67 5.54 -6.43
N ASP A 41 -16.01 4.38 -6.49
CA ASP A 41 -15.62 3.59 -5.33
C ASP A 41 -14.33 2.83 -5.64
N PRO A 42 -13.20 3.54 -5.72
CA PRO A 42 -11.93 2.94 -6.10
C PRO A 42 -11.44 1.97 -5.02
N LEU A 43 -10.90 0.81 -5.43
CA LEU A 43 -10.38 -0.22 -4.52
C LEU A 43 -9.32 0.27 -3.52
N LEU A 44 -8.59 1.33 -3.85
CA LEU A 44 -7.68 1.97 -2.89
C LEU A 44 -8.37 2.40 -1.57
N ASN A 45 -9.70 2.56 -1.59
CA ASN A 45 -10.50 2.86 -0.41
C ASN A 45 -10.64 1.67 0.55
N ASP A 46 -10.50 0.46 0.03
CA ASP A 46 -10.74 -0.80 0.75
C ASP A 46 -9.42 -1.42 1.26
N ALA A 47 -8.39 -0.59 1.37
CA ALA A 47 -7.11 -1.00 1.93
C ALA A 47 -7.24 -1.34 3.41
N VAL A 48 -6.64 -2.46 3.81
CA VAL A 48 -6.67 -2.99 5.17
C VAL A 48 -5.29 -3.44 5.61
N THR A 49 -5.06 -3.52 6.91
CA THR A 49 -3.83 -4.10 7.48
C THR A 49 -4.04 -5.57 7.78
N TRP A 50 -3.30 -6.42 7.09
CA TRP A 50 -3.19 -7.83 7.42
C TRP A 50 -2.15 -8.06 8.51
N SER A 51 -2.47 -8.91 9.48
CA SER A 51 -1.53 -9.35 10.51
C SER A 51 -1.75 -10.82 10.88
N PRO A 52 -0.68 -11.58 11.19
CA PRO A 52 -0.81 -12.95 11.65
C PRO A 52 -1.49 -12.97 13.02
N PHE A 53 -2.33 -13.97 13.26
CA PHE A 53 -2.95 -14.18 14.56
C PHE A 53 -2.56 -15.56 15.10
N GLY A 54 -2.07 -15.60 16.35
CA GLY A 54 -1.60 -16.84 16.95
C GLY A 54 -0.30 -17.35 16.33
N ASN A 55 -0.10 -18.67 16.36
CA ASN A 55 1.10 -19.31 15.83
C ASN A 55 0.79 -20.04 14.52
N THR A 56 1.01 -19.33 13.42
CA THR A 56 0.84 -19.80 12.04
C THR A 56 2.12 -20.43 11.48
N TYR A 57 3.15 -20.68 12.29
CA TYR A 57 4.43 -21.29 11.86
C TYR A 57 5.10 -20.68 10.60
N GLY A 58 4.74 -19.44 10.22
CA GLY A 58 5.26 -18.72 9.05
C GLY A 58 4.45 -18.86 7.76
N ARG A 59 3.32 -19.58 7.75
CA ARG A 59 2.42 -19.74 6.61
C ARG A 59 1.00 -20.04 7.07
N ASN A 60 -0.01 -19.55 6.34
CA ASN A 60 -1.37 -20.07 6.43
C ASN A 60 -1.56 -21.20 5.41
N ASP A 61 -2.03 -22.36 5.85
CA ASP A 61 -2.22 -23.55 5.03
C ASP A 61 -3.57 -23.54 4.33
N HIS A 62 -3.55 -23.90 3.04
CA HIS A 62 -4.74 -24.07 2.20
C HIS A 62 -5.52 -25.31 2.59
N ASP A 63 -4.86 -26.32 3.18
CA ASP A 63 -5.49 -27.63 3.26
C ASP A 63 -6.59 -27.75 4.32
N ASN A 64 -6.75 -26.76 5.22
CA ASN A 64 -7.65 -26.67 6.40
C ASN A 64 -7.98 -28.01 7.10
N ALA A 65 -7.19 -29.05 6.84
CA ALA A 65 -7.49 -30.41 7.22
C ALA A 65 -6.78 -30.61 8.51
N ALA A 66 -7.58 -30.85 9.54
CA ALA A 66 -7.13 -31.16 10.86
C ALA A 66 -6.24 -32.43 10.87
N PHE A 67 -4.95 -32.29 10.59
CA PHE A 67 -3.95 -33.21 11.11
C PHE A 67 -3.72 -32.87 12.59
N GLY A 68 -4.67 -33.28 13.43
CA GLY A 68 -4.58 -33.17 14.89
C GLY A 68 -5.50 -32.15 15.57
N GLY A 69 -6.46 -31.54 14.86
CA GLY A 69 -7.58 -30.82 15.49
C GLY A 69 -7.34 -29.37 15.90
N ASN A 70 -6.36 -28.67 15.33
CA ASN A 70 -6.19 -27.22 15.52
C ASN A 70 -6.35 -26.48 14.18
N PHE A 71 -7.59 -26.07 13.89
CA PHE A 71 -7.92 -25.09 12.84
C PHE A 71 -7.49 -23.70 13.30
N GLN A 72 -6.25 -23.27 13.09
CA GLN A 72 -5.86 -21.95 13.60
C GLN A 72 -4.84 -21.22 12.72
N ASP A 73 -4.85 -21.45 11.42
CA ASP A 73 -4.19 -20.48 10.52
C ASP A 73 -5.09 -19.27 10.39
N GLN A 74 -4.96 -18.41 11.40
CA GLN A 74 -5.77 -17.24 11.57
C GLN A 74 -4.96 -15.99 11.29
N PHE A 75 -5.69 -14.98 10.86
CA PHE A 75 -5.16 -13.65 10.68
C PHE A 75 -6.13 -12.64 11.26
N SER A 76 -5.66 -11.42 11.42
CA SER A 76 -6.47 -10.29 11.87
C SER A 76 -6.35 -9.17 10.86
N ILE A 77 -7.50 -8.62 10.51
CA ILE A 77 -7.64 -7.43 9.67
C ILE A 77 -7.83 -6.21 10.56
N ASP A 78 -6.97 -5.21 10.41
CA ASP A 78 -6.97 -3.95 11.16
C ASP A 78 -6.98 -4.12 12.69
N GLY A 79 -6.41 -5.22 13.20
CA GLY A 79 -6.42 -5.55 14.63
C GLY A 79 -7.80 -5.98 15.15
N GLY A 80 -8.72 -6.32 14.25
CA GLY A 80 -10.03 -6.88 14.54
C GLY A 80 -9.99 -8.34 15.03
N PRO A 81 -11.16 -8.96 15.22
CA PRO A 81 -11.24 -10.37 15.62
C PRO A 81 -10.55 -11.28 14.59
N PRO A 82 -10.06 -12.46 15.02
CA PRO A 82 -9.40 -13.39 14.11
C PRO A 82 -10.37 -13.93 13.06
N GLN A 83 -9.89 -14.00 11.83
CA GLN A 83 -10.51 -14.68 10.69
C GLN A 83 -9.73 -15.98 10.41
N THR A 84 -10.41 -16.98 9.86
CA THR A 84 -9.82 -18.28 9.53
C THR A 84 -9.49 -18.31 8.06
N PHE A 85 -8.22 -18.48 7.72
CA PHE A 85 -7.78 -18.63 6.34
C PHE A 85 -8.42 -19.85 5.70
N ASP A 86 -8.85 -19.70 4.45
CA ASP A 86 -9.42 -20.76 3.62
C ASP A 86 -8.45 -21.11 2.51
N THR A 87 -8.21 -20.15 1.61
CA THR A 87 -7.49 -20.44 0.38
C THR A 87 -6.74 -19.24 -0.18
N SER A 88 -5.77 -19.51 -1.04
CA SER A 88 -5.16 -18.51 -1.89
C SER A 88 -5.14 -18.99 -3.34
N VAL A 89 -5.38 -18.09 -4.28
CA VAL A 89 -5.39 -18.36 -5.71
C VAL A 89 -4.68 -17.24 -6.45
N GLN A 90 -3.92 -17.59 -7.47
CA GLN A 90 -3.31 -16.63 -8.40
C GLN A 90 -4.21 -16.47 -9.63
N TYR A 91 -4.53 -15.23 -9.96
CA TYR A 91 -5.33 -14.87 -11.13
C TYR A 91 -4.50 -14.02 -12.09
N PHE A 92 -4.65 -14.23 -13.39
CA PHE A 92 -4.37 -13.16 -14.34
C PHE A 92 -5.40 -12.06 -14.11
N ALA A 93 -4.95 -10.83 -13.92
CA ALA A 93 -5.83 -9.72 -13.59
C ALA A 93 -5.41 -8.44 -14.28
N THR A 94 -6.40 -7.59 -14.56
CA THR A 94 -6.20 -6.25 -15.10
C THR A 94 -6.48 -5.24 -14.01
N ILE A 95 -5.47 -4.47 -13.62
CA ILE A 95 -5.64 -3.28 -12.80
C ILE A 95 -6.01 -2.11 -13.70
N LYS A 96 -7.07 -1.39 -13.34
CA LYS A 96 -7.27 -0.02 -13.78
C LYS A 96 -6.96 0.91 -12.64
N TYR A 97 -6.09 1.86 -12.90
CA TYR A 97 -5.76 2.90 -11.93
C TYR A 97 -6.75 4.04 -11.99
N VAL A 98 -6.66 4.90 -10.99
CA VAL A 98 -7.34 6.20 -11.02
C VAL A 98 -6.82 7.05 -12.19
N ASP A 99 -5.53 6.97 -12.51
CA ASP A 99 -4.83 7.97 -13.33
C ASP A 99 -3.60 7.44 -14.08
N ALA A 100 -3.40 6.13 -14.15
CA ALA A 100 -2.39 5.48 -14.99
C ALA A 100 -3.04 4.50 -15.99
N PRO A 101 -2.37 4.17 -17.10
CA PRO A 101 -2.88 3.17 -18.04
C PRO A 101 -3.10 1.82 -17.35
N PRO A 102 -4.12 1.04 -17.76
CA PRO A 102 -4.32 -0.28 -17.20
C PRO A 102 -3.09 -1.17 -17.40
N VAL A 103 -2.83 -2.05 -16.45
CA VAL A 103 -1.75 -3.04 -16.53
C VAL A 103 -2.27 -4.42 -16.16
N GLN A 104 -1.68 -5.44 -16.76
CA GLN A 104 -1.92 -6.82 -16.39
C GLN A 104 -0.91 -7.29 -15.36
N ILE A 105 -1.38 -8.05 -14.38
CA ILE A 105 -0.58 -8.67 -13.33
C ILE A 105 -1.01 -10.12 -13.12
N THR A 106 -0.21 -10.88 -12.38
CA THR A 106 -0.66 -12.08 -11.69
C THR A 106 -1.05 -11.70 -10.27
N ALA A 107 -2.32 -11.44 -10.02
CA ALA A 107 -2.83 -11.06 -8.70
C ALA A 107 -2.88 -12.26 -7.76
N VAL A 108 -2.37 -12.11 -6.53
CA VAL A 108 -2.59 -13.09 -5.45
C VAL A 108 -3.86 -12.69 -4.70
N ILE A 109 -4.88 -13.53 -4.84
CA ILE A 109 -6.14 -13.42 -4.11
C ILE A 109 -6.12 -14.42 -2.95
N GLU A 110 -6.65 -13.98 -1.82
CA GLU A 110 -6.83 -14.77 -0.62
C GLU A 110 -8.30 -14.70 -0.19
N GLN A 111 -8.79 -15.76 0.44
CA GLN A 111 -10.13 -15.81 1.01
C GLN A 111 -10.11 -16.48 2.39
N ASP A 112 -10.98 -15.99 3.28
CA ASP A 112 -11.30 -16.64 4.55
C ASP A 112 -12.51 -17.60 4.42
N THR A 113 -12.77 -18.41 5.45
CA THR A 113 -13.83 -19.43 5.40
C THR A 113 -15.25 -18.85 5.32
N ASP A 114 -15.41 -17.55 5.59
CA ASP A 114 -16.68 -16.82 5.49
C ASP A 114 -16.83 -16.13 4.11
N GLY A 115 -15.84 -16.27 3.23
CA GLY A 115 -15.83 -15.71 1.88
C GLY A 115 -15.26 -14.29 1.80
N ASN A 116 -14.72 -13.71 2.87
CA ASN A 116 -14.05 -12.42 2.82
C ASN A 116 -12.80 -12.54 1.94
N THR A 117 -12.74 -11.76 0.87
CA THR A 117 -11.72 -11.90 -0.17
C THR A 117 -10.80 -10.69 -0.20
N TYR A 118 -9.50 -10.95 -0.33
CA TYR A 118 -8.45 -9.93 -0.27
C TYR A 118 -7.47 -10.07 -1.43
N LEU A 119 -7.12 -8.94 -2.04
CA LEU A 119 -5.91 -8.82 -2.87
C LEU A 119 -4.73 -8.56 -1.95
N VAL A 120 -3.70 -9.40 -2.02
CA VAL A 120 -2.52 -9.31 -1.15
C VAL A 120 -1.24 -9.05 -1.97
N PRO A 121 -0.19 -8.45 -1.36
CA PRO A 121 1.07 -8.13 -2.05
C PRO A 121 1.83 -9.39 -2.45
N GLU A 122 2.83 -9.26 -3.32
CA GLU A 122 3.71 -10.38 -3.66
C GLU A 122 4.62 -10.79 -2.50
N ILE A 123 5.18 -12.00 -2.58
CA ILE A 123 6.20 -12.45 -1.63
C ILE A 123 7.51 -11.71 -1.89
N ASN A 124 7.88 -11.54 -3.16
CA ASN A 124 9.13 -10.88 -3.59
C ASN A 124 8.80 -9.69 -4.49
N ALA A 125 9.57 -8.61 -4.39
CA ALA A 125 9.43 -7.48 -5.31
C ALA A 125 9.68 -7.94 -6.76
N ASN A 126 8.70 -7.67 -7.62
CA ASN A 126 8.68 -7.99 -9.05
C ASN A 126 7.78 -6.95 -9.77
N SER A 127 7.59 -7.10 -11.09
CA SER A 127 6.71 -6.23 -11.89
C SER A 127 5.30 -6.09 -11.32
N ASP A 128 4.75 -7.16 -10.76
CA ASP A 128 3.38 -7.20 -10.25
C ASP A 128 3.29 -6.43 -8.93
N GLN A 129 4.28 -6.56 -8.04
CA GLN A 129 4.39 -5.72 -6.85
C GLN A 129 4.51 -4.24 -7.22
N TYR A 130 5.33 -3.91 -8.23
CA TYR A 130 5.46 -2.54 -8.70
C TYR A 130 4.16 -2.00 -9.29
N ALA A 131 3.39 -2.84 -9.98
CA ALA A 131 2.06 -2.49 -10.48
C ALA A 131 1.07 -2.20 -9.33
N LEU A 132 1.06 -3.01 -8.28
CA LEU A 132 0.22 -2.77 -7.10
C LEU A 132 0.50 -1.41 -6.43
N GLU A 133 1.75 -0.96 -6.50
CA GLU A 133 2.22 0.32 -5.96
C GLU A 133 2.19 1.45 -7.00
N LEU A 134 1.78 1.18 -8.24
CA LEU A 134 1.97 2.10 -9.36
C LEU A 134 1.16 3.39 -9.19
N SER A 135 -0.09 3.23 -8.78
CA SER A 135 -1.00 4.31 -8.44
C SER A 135 -2.15 3.73 -7.63
N GLY A 136 -3.04 4.59 -7.14
CA GLY A 136 -4.29 4.17 -6.55
C GLY A 136 -5.06 3.24 -7.49
N ILE A 137 -5.24 1.98 -7.07
CA ILE A 137 -6.05 1.00 -7.80
C ILE A 137 -7.50 1.50 -7.78
N ARG A 138 -8.05 1.80 -8.96
CA ARG A 138 -9.48 2.13 -9.11
C ARG A 138 -10.29 0.85 -9.14
N SER A 139 -9.89 -0.10 -9.98
CA SER A 139 -10.59 -1.38 -10.08
C SER A 139 -9.63 -2.49 -10.45
N LEU A 140 -9.98 -3.71 -10.05
CA LEU A 140 -9.31 -4.95 -10.42
C LEU A 140 -10.31 -5.84 -11.13
N THR A 141 -9.97 -6.32 -12.32
CA THR A 141 -10.72 -7.37 -13.02
C THR A 141 -9.92 -8.66 -12.99
N LEU A 142 -10.51 -9.78 -12.57
CA LEU A 142 -9.85 -11.09 -12.61
C LEU A 142 -10.14 -11.73 -13.97
N ASP A 143 -9.16 -11.79 -14.86
CA ASP A 143 -9.33 -12.18 -16.26
C ASP A 143 -9.28 -13.70 -16.46
N GLY A 144 -8.62 -14.44 -15.56
CA GLY A 144 -8.51 -15.89 -15.60
C GLY A 144 -7.68 -16.46 -14.46
N ILE A 145 -7.70 -17.78 -14.30
CA ILE A 145 -6.92 -18.46 -13.26
C ILE A 145 -5.50 -18.67 -13.77
N ALA A 146 -4.51 -18.18 -13.03
CA ALA A 146 -3.09 -18.45 -13.27
C ALA A 146 -2.65 -19.71 -12.52
N ASN A 147 -3.04 -19.84 -11.25
CA ASN A 147 -2.81 -21.03 -10.44
C ASN A 147 -3.81 -21.10 -9.27
N ASN A 148 -4.61 -22.17 -9.21
CA ASN A 148 -5.51 -22.47 -8.10
C ASN A 148 -5.11 -23.72 -7.31
N ASN A 149 -3.91 -24.25 -7.54
CA ASN A 149 -3.34 -25.35 -6.79
C ASN A 149 -2.08 -24.85 -6.04
N ASN A 150 -2.26 -24.46 -4.79
CA ASN A 150 -1.16 -24.04 -3.94
C ASN A 150 -1.32 -24.55 -2.52
N SER A 151 -0.20 -24.66 -1.84
CA SER A 151 -0.20 -25.12 -0.45
C SER A 151 -0.66 -24.03 0.54
N GLY A 152 -0.83 -22.78 0.11
CA GLY A 152 -1.30 -21.70 0.99
C GLY A 152 -0.47 -20.42 0.89
N LEU A 153 -0.56 -19.58 1.92
CA LEU A 153 -0.06 -18.21 1.94
C LEU A 153 1.14 -18.06 2.88
N SER A 154 2.32 -17.65 2.38
CA SER A 154 3.39 -17.24 3.30
C SER A 154 3.04 -15.94 4.02
N ASN A 155 3.34 -15.87 5.32
CA ASN A 155 3.08 -14.68 6.15
C ASN A 155 4.04 -13.53 5.87
N ASN A 156 5.18 -13.81 5.25
CA ASN A 156 6.16 -12.80 4.88
C ASN A 156 5.85 -12.30 3.47
N ARG A 157 5.41 -11.05 3.36
CA ARG A 157 5.07 -10.40 2.10
C ARG A 157 5.82 -9.08 1.94
N GLN A 158 5.81 -8.53 0.74
CA GLN A 158 6.22 -7.15 0.52
C GLN A 158 5.32 -6.21 1.33
N GLU A 159 5.88 -5.12 1.84
CA GLU A 159 5.04 -4.03 2.34
C GLU A 159 4.42 -3.35 1.14
N TRP A 160 3.11 -3.47 0.99
CA TRP A 160 2.42 -2.66 -0.02
C TRP A 160 2.31 -1.23 0.49
N ASP A 161 3.09 -0.36 -0.13
CA ASP A 161 3.06 1.08 0.11
C ASP A 161 1.77 1.64 -0.51
N ILE A 162 0.68 1.55 0.24
CA ILE A 162 -0.60 2.20 -0.09
C ILE A 162 -0.42 3.69 0.20
N ALA A 163 0.36 4.28 -0.70
CA ALA A 163 0.67 5.66 -0.94
C ALA A 163 1.47 6.48 0.09
N ARG A 164 2.53 7.10 -0.43
CA ARG A 164 3.26 8.23 0.14
C ARG A 164 2.42 9.50 0.04
N CYS A 165 1.76 9.83 1.15
CA CYS A 165 0.79 10.91 1.16
C CYS A 165 1.16 12.02 2.13
N PHE A 166 0.91 13.26 1.72
CA PHE A 166 0.77 14.37 2.65
C PHE A 166 -0.66 14.41 3.19
N THR A 167 -0.92 15.24 4.19
CA THR A 167 -2.28 15.40 4.71
C THR A 167 -2.81 16.81 4.45
N THR A 168 -4.13 16.98 4.46
CA THR A 168 -4.76 18.30 4.31
C THR A 168 -4.12 19.33 5.24
N GLY A 169 -3.76 20.48 4.69
CA GLY A 169 -3.14 21.58 5.41
C GLY A 169 -1.63 21.64 5.29
N THR A 170 -0.96 20.56 4.85
CA THR A 170 0.48 20.54 4.57
C THR A 170 0.83 21.60 3.54
N LEU A 171 1.76 22.50 3.86
CA LEU A 171 2.33 23.46 2.92
C LEU A 171 3.42 22.83 2.06
N ILE A 172 3.19 22.80 0.75
CA ILE A 172 4.16 22.38 -0.26
C ILE A 172 4.86 23.60 -0.83
N LYS A 173 6.19 23.53 -0.96
CA LYS A 173 6.96 24.55 -1.66
C LYS A 173 6.65 24.49 -3.15
N THR A 174 6.18 25.59 -3.72
CA THR A 174 5.90 25.72 -5.16
C THR A 174 6.68 26.88 -5.75
N TYR A 175 6.69 27.00 -7.08
CA TYR A 175 7.21 28.19 -7.76
C TYR A 175 6.52 29.50 -7.31
N ARG A 176 5.27 29.41 -6.84
CA ARG A 176 4.46 30.56 -6.40
C ARG A 176 4.56 30.82 -4.89
N GLY A 177 5.45 30.13 -4.18
CA GLY A 177 5.56 30.14 -2.72
C GLY A 177 4.94 28.90 -2.07
N LEU A 178 4.66 28.98 -0.78
CA LEU A 178 4.07 27.87 -0.01
C LEU A 178 2.57 27.78 -0.31
N VAL A 179 2.13 26.64 -0.85
CA VAL A 179 0.73 26.36 -1.18
C VAL A 179 0.29 25.14 -0.42
N LYS A 180 -0.91 25.17 0.17
CA LYS A 180 -1.45 23.98 0.83
C LYS A 180 -1.68 22.86 -0.18
N VAL A 181 -1.40 21.63 0.21
CA VAL A 181 -1.48 20.47 -0.68
C VAL A 181 -2.86 20.32 -1.33
N GLU A 182 -3.94 20.59 -0.59
CA GLU A 182 -5.32 20.52 -1.11
C GLU A 182 -5.66 21.59 -2.17
N ASN A 183 -4.81 22.60 -2.34
CA ASN A 183 -4.97 23.67 -3.32
C ASN A 183 -4.07 23.50 -4.55
N LEU A 184 -3.18 22.50 -4.55
CA LEU A 184 -2.35 22.19 -5.71
C LEU A 184 -3.21 21.67 -6.85
N ARG A 185 -2.79 21.98 -8.08
CA ARG A 185 -3.48 21.54 -9.29
C ARG A 185 -2.49 20.98 -10.30
N VAL A 186 -2.97 20.07 -11.13
CA VAL A 186 -2.22 19.59 -12.30
C VAL A 186 -1.70 20.77 -13.12
N GLY A 187 -0.43 20.70 -13.50
CA GLY A 187 0.28 21.78 -14.19
C GLY A 187 1.06 22.73 -13.26
N ASP A 188 0.86 22.66 -11.94
CA ASP A 188 1.65 23.45 -11.00
C ASP A 188 3.14 23.07 -11.08
N ARG A 189 4.01 24.08 -11.01
CA ARG A 189 5.46 23.91 -11.04
C ARG A 189 6.01 23.80 -9.61
N ILE A 190 6.56 22.65 -9.27
CA ILE A 190 7.12 22.33 -7.95
C ILE A 190 8.64 22.25 -8.07
N PRO A 191 9.41 23.02 -7.28
CA PRO A 191 10.85 22.83 -7.20
C PRO A 191 11.15 21.49 -6.52
N THR A 192 12.00 20.71 -7.15
CA THR A 192 12.50 19.43 -6.69
C THR A 192 14.00 19.53 -6.41
N LEU A 193 14.55 18.65 -5.57
CA LEU A 193 15.97 18.71 -5.19
C LEU A 193 16.89 18.46 -6.38
N ASP A 194 16.61 17.40 -7.14
CA ASP A 194 17.55 16.89 -8.15
C ASP A 194 17.29 17.43 -9.55
N HIS A 195 16.02 17.74 -9.87
CA HIS A 195 15.59 18.02 -11.25
C HIS A 195 14.99 19.42 -11.45
N GLY A 196 15.12 20.32 -10.48
CA GLY A 196 14.67 21.70 -10.63
C GLY A 196 13.13 21.83 -10.65
N LEU A 197 12.56 22.67 -11.51
CA LEU A 197 11.11 22.88 -11.54
C LEU A 197 10.39 21.80 -12.36
N GLN A 198 9.71 20.90 -11.65
CA GLN A 198 8.94 19.83 -12.24
C GLN A 198 7.45 20.14 -12.28
N THR A 199 6.77 19.58 -13.27
CA THR A 199 5.35 19.81 -13.46
C THR A 199 4.57 18.73 -12.73
N LEU A 200 3.69 19.15 -11.83
CA LEU A 200 2.76 18.25 -11.16
C LEU A 200 1.81 17.66 -12.20
N ARG A 201 1.85 16.34 -12.39
CA ARG A 201 1.05 15.62 -13.39
C ARG A 201 -0.31 15.22 -12.86
N TRP A 202 -0.40 14.97 -11.56
CA TRP A 202 -1.64 14.59 -10.91
C TRP A 202 -1.66 14.96 -9.42
N VAL A 203 -2.89 15.17 -8.92
CA VAL A 203 -3.19 15.34 -7.50
C VAL A 203 -4.42 14.51 -7.17
N GLY A 204 -4.27 13.58 -6.23
CA GLY A 204 -5.37 12.80 -5.67
C GLY A 204 -5.56 13.10 -4.20
N SER A 205 -6.77 12.87 -3.68
CA SER A 205 -7.03 12.94 -2.25
C SER A 205 -8.01 11.87 -1.80
N GLN A 206 -7.77 11.31 -0.61
CA GLN A 206 -8.63 10.31 0.01
C GLN A 206 -8.84 10.66 1.47
N THR A 207 -10.06 10.47 1.99
CA THR A 207 -10.32 10.60 3.42
C THR A 207 -10.53 9.22 4.02
N ALA A 208 -9.78 8.91 5.07
CA ALA A 208 -9.87 7.65 5.80
C ALA A 208 -9.99 7.92 7.31
N LEU A 209 -10.45 6.92 8.05
CA LEU A 209 -10.30 6.92 9.50
C LEU A 209 -8.81 6.78 9.84
N ALA A 210 -8.32 7.60 10.77
CA ALA A 210 -6.94 7.54 11.24
C ALA A 210 -6.74 6.33 12.18
N SER A 211 -6.75 5.13 11.61
CA SER A 211 -6.61 3.84 12.31
C SER A 211 -5.79 2.86 11.47
N GLY A 212 -5.19 1.85 12.10
CA GLY A 212 -4.38 0.84 11.40
C GLY A 212 -3.30 1.48 10.53
N ALA A 213 -3.15 1.01 9.29
CA ALA A 213 -2.25 1.55 8.27
C ALA A 213 -2.50 3.03 7.92
N PHE A 214 -3.74 3.51 8.05
CA PHE A 214 -4.11 4.91 7.80
C PHE A 214 -3.85 5.84 8.99
N THR A 215 -3.27 5.35 10.09
CA THR A 215 -2.86 6.23 11.19
C THR A 215 -1.71 7.15 10.73
N PRO A 216 -1.88 8.48 10.69
CA PRO A 216 -0.83 9.38 10.25
C PRO A 216 0.31 9.43 11.26
N VAL A 217 1.52 9.68 10.77
CA VAL A 217 2.67 10.04 11.59
C VAL A 217 2.72 11.55 11.73
N LEU A 218 2.63 12.04 12.96
CA LEU A 218 2.84 13.44 13.31
C LEU A 218 4.32 13.67 13.60
N ILE A 219 4.95 14.50 12.79
CA ILE A 219 6.27 15.08 13.00
C ILE A 219 6.04 16.50 13.54
N ARG A 220 6.28 16.73 14.83
CA ARG A 220 6.10 18.07 15.42
C ARG A 220 7.08 19.08 14.86
N ALA A 221 6.69 20.35 14.87
CA ALA A 221 7.55 21.47 14.48
C ALA A 221 8.94 21.36 15.15
N GLY A 222 10.01 21.49 14.34
CA GLY A 222 11.40 21.42 14.75
C GLY A 222 11.96 20.01 14.95
N ALA A 223 11.14 18.95 14.92
CA ALA A 223 11.61 17.58 15.13
C ALA A 223 12.46 17.05 13.96
N PHE A 224 12.19 17.53 12.75
CA PHE A 224 12.81 17.05 11.52
C PHE A 224 13.25 18.19 10.59
N GLY A 225 13.51 19.38 11.17
CA GLY A 225 13.84 20.59 10.41
C GLY A 225 12.64 21.31 9.79
N ASN A 226 11.41 20.83 10.05
CA ASN A 226 10.16 21.48 9.70
C ASN A 226 9.84 22.68 10.59
N ASP A 227 9.27 23.73 10.01
CA ASP A 227 8.83 24.93 10.75
C ASP A 227 7.46 24.73 11.45
N ARG A 228 6.67 23.77 10.97
CA ARG A 228 5.31 23.48 11.43
C ARG A 228 5.10 21.98 11.57
N ASP A 229 4.12 21.59 12.37
CA ASP A 229 3.68 20.20 12.46
C ASP A 229 3.37 19.64 11.06
N LEU A 230 4.00 18.53 10.72
CA LEU A 230 3.83 17.81 9.47
C LEU A 230 3.16 16.47 9.78
N LEU A 231 2.03 16.19 9.12
CA LEU A 231 1.42 14.88 9.15
C LEU A 231 1.56 14.22 7.76
N VAL A 232 2.03 12.99 7.76
CA VAL A 232 2.24 12.16 6.57
C VAL A 232 1.74 10.74 6.80
N SER A 233 1.53 9.98 5.73
CA SER A 233 1.27 8.53 5.84
C SER A 233 2.47 7.79 6.45
N GLN A 234 2.23 6.61 7.01
CA GLN A 234 3.25 5.83 7.71
C GLN A 234 4.47 5.49 6.86
N GLN A 235 4.24 5.21 5.58
CA GLN A 235 5.27 4.80 4.64
C GLN A 235 5.92 5.95 3.89
N HIS A 236 5.47 7.19 4.13
CA HIS A 236 6.04 8.37 3.48
C HIS A 236 7.55 8.45 3.76
N ARG A 237 8.36 8.40 2.69
CA ARG A 237 9.81 8.35 2.81
C ARG A 237 10.38 9.75 3.05
N MET A 238 10.90 9.94 4.25
CA MET A 238 11.55 11.19 4.68
C MET A 238 13.05 11.09 4.42
N LEU A 239 13.66 12.13 3.86
CA LEU A 239 15.11 12.20 3.69
C LEU A 239 15.75 12.57 5.03
N ILE A 240 16.63 11.72 5.55
CA ILE A 240 17.42 11.97 6.76
C ILE A 240 18.85 12.28 6.36
N SER A 241 19.40 13.38 6.90
CA SER A 241 20.77 13.82 6.68
C SER A 241 21.53 14.05 8.01
N ASP A 242 21.41 13.09 8.94
CA ASP A 242 22.09 13.11 10.24
C ASP A 242 23.41 12.34 10.22
N TRP A 243 24.40 12.75 11.02
CA TRP A 243 25.71 12.09 11.11
C TRP A 243 25.63 10.60 11.48
N ARG A 244 24.58 10.19 12.20
CA ARG A 244 24.32 8.78 12.51
C ARG A 244 23.98 7.98 11.27
N VAL A 245 23.34 8.57 10.26
CA VAL A 245 23.07 7.90 8.98
C VAL A 245 24.38 7.49 8.35
N ALA A 246 25.34 8.43 8.22
CA ALA A 246 26.67 8.14 7.70
C ALA A 246 27.40 7.04 8.48
N LEU A 247 27.23 7.00 9.81
CA LEU A 247 27.83 5.96 10.64
C LEU A 247 27.23 4.56 10.39
N HIS A 248 25.93 4.46 10.13
CA HIS A 248 25.23 3.17 10.00
C HIS A 248 25.13 2.68 8.55
N THR A 249 25.03 3.59 7.58
CA THR A 249 24.79 3.25 6.17
C THR A 249 26.00 3.53 5.28
N GLY A 250 27.01 4.27 5.77
CA GLY A 250 28.13 4.75 4.96
C GLY A 250 27.76 5.89 3.99
N HIS A 251 26.52 6.39 4.02
CA HIS A 251 26.02 7.45 3.14
C HIS A 251 25.63 8.69 3.95
N ALA A 252 25.84 9.88 3.39
CA ALA A 252 25.53 11.13 4.07
C ALA A 252 24.02 11.31 4.32
N GLU A 253 23.19 10.70 3.48
CA GLU A 253 21.74 10.79 3.52
C GLU A 253 21.12 9.41 3.29
N ALA A 254 19.92 9.20 3.82
CA ALA A 254 19.13 8.00 3.60
C ALA A 254 17.64 8.29 3.69
N PHE A 255 16.83 7.52 2.97
CA PHE A 255 15.39 7.52 3.14
C PHE A 255 14.96 6.59 4.26
N ALA A 256 14.01 7.04 5.07
CA ALA A 256 13.28 6.17 5.98
C ALA A 256 11.78 6.44 5.93
N PRO A 257 10.94 5.39 5.99
CA PRO A 257 9.52 5.53 6.26
C PRO A 257 9.26 6.33 7.54
N ALA A 258 8.29 7.23 7.53
CA ALA A 258 7.94 8.06 8.69
C ALA A 258 7.62 7.22 9.95
N LYS A 259 7.00 6.04 9.81
CA LYS A 259 6.72 5.13 10.94
C LYS A 259 7.98 4.66 11.66
N HIS A 260 9.11 4.53 10.95
CA HIS A 260 10.39 4.13 11.56
C HIS A 260 11.08 5.28 12.30
N LEU A 261 10.61 6.52 12.13
CA LEU A 261 11.10 7.70 12.84
C LEU A 261 10.35 7.95 14.15
N VAL A 262 9.26 7.22 14.40
CA VAL A 262 8.46 7.35 15.62
C VAL A 262 9.34 7.06 16.84
N ASN A 263 9.48 8.08 17.69
CA ASN A 263 10.33 8.04 18.88
C ASN A 263 9.54 8.23 20.19
N GLY A 264 8.21 8.35 20.10
CA GLY A 264 7.32 8.50 21.25
C GLY A 264 7.36 9.89 21.91
N ARG A 265 8.16 10.83 21.40
CA ARG A 265 8.30 12.18 21.94
C ARG A 265 7.75 13.23 21.00
N ASP A 266 8.45 13.50 19.90
CA ASP A 266 8.15 14.58 18.95
C ASP A 266 7.75 14.06 17.58
N ILE A 267 8.11 12.81 17.25
CA ILE A 267 7.57 12.04 16.13
C ILE A 267 6.71 10.91 16.68
N VAL A 268 5.40 10.96 16.44
CA VAL A 268 4.42 10.07 17.07
C VAL A 268 3.31 9.64 16.11
N MET A 269 2.78 8.44 16.29
CA MET A 269 1.53 8.02 15.65
C MET A 269 0.36 8.86 16.18
N LYS A 270 -0.51 9.35 15.30
CA LYS A 270 -1.67 10.18 15.68
C LYS A 270 -2.99 9.52 15.24
N PRO A 271 -3.47 8.51 15.98
CA PRO A 271 -4.73 7.85 15.69
C PRO A 271 -5.93 8.73 16.02
N GLY A 272 -7.08 8.40 15.44
CA GLY A 272 -8.39 8.98 15.74
C GLY A 272 -8.81 10.12 14.81
N GLY A 273 -10.12 10.18 14.56
CA GLY A 273 -10.72 11.15 13.64
C GLY A 273 -10.59 10.72 12.17
N LEU A 274 -10.94 11.65 11.28
CA LEU A 274 -10.75 11.51 9.84
C LEU A 274 -9.47 12.24 9.43
N VAL A 275 -8.70 11.63 8.56
CA VAL A 275 -7.52 12.21 7.92
C VAL A 275 -7.73 12.18 6.43
N THR A 276 -7.47 13.31 5.76
CA THR A 276 -7.47 13.38 4.31
C THR A 276 -6.02 13.38 3.83
N TYR A 277 -5.66 12.34 3.11
CA TYR A 277 -4.39 12.14 2.45
C TYR A 277 -4.41 12.73 1.05
N HIS A 278 -3.29 13.32 0.62
CA HIS A 278 -3.08 13.91 -0.70
C HIS A 278 -1.83 13.32 -1.34
N HIS A 279 -1.97 12.95 -2.61
CA HIS A 279 -0.96 12.28 -3.41
C HIS A 279 -0.51 13.24 -4.51
N LEU A 280 0.80 13.33 -4.73
CA LEU A 280 1.39 14.22 -5.71
C LEU A 280 2.26 13.38 -6.65
N MET A 281 1.88 13.34 -7.93
CA MET A 281 2.60 12.55 -8.94
C MET A 281 3.28 13.47 -9.94
N PHE A 282 4.52 13.12 -10.28
CA PHE A 282 5.35 13.74 -11.29
C PHE A 282 5.68 12.73 -12.40
N ASP A 283 6.44 13.15 -13.41
CA ASP A 283 6.87 12.23 -14.48
C ASP A 283 7.83 11.13 -13.96
N GLN A 284 8.54 11.40 -12.85
CA GLN A 284 9.49 10.52 -12.19
C GLN A 284 9.46 10.74 -10.66
N ASP A 285 10.22 9.94 -9.88
CA ASP A 285 10.39 10.18 -8.44
C ASP A 285 11.07 11.53 -8.26
N GLU A 286 10.44 12.39 -7.46
CA GLU A 286 10.93 13.74 -7.22
C GLU A 286 10.99 14.01 -5.73
N LEU A 287 12.07 14.62 -5.27
CA LEU A 287 12.18 15.03 -3.88
C LEU A 287 11.65 16.45 -3.70
N ILE A 288 10.59 16.61 -2.91
CA ILE A 288 9.89 17.89 -2.74
C ILE A 288 9.89 18.33 -1.27
N TRP A 289 9.57 19.59 -1.04
CA TRP A 289 9.49 20.16 0.30
C TRP A 289 8.04 20.25 0.80
N GLY A 290 7.73 19.49 1.85
CA GLY A 290 6.50 19.59 2.64
C GLY A 290 6.80 20.11 4.05
N GLU A 291 6.19 21.24 4.43
CA GLU A 291 6.45 21.95 5.69
C GLU A 291 7.95 22.23 5.97
N GLY A 292 8.74 22.36 4.90
CA GLY A 292 10.19 22.57 4.96
C GLY A 292 11.03 21.29 5.04
N CYS A 293 10.41 20.12 5.27
CA CYS A 293 11.09 18.83 5.22
C CYS A 293 11.15 18.31 3.79
N LEU A 294 12.27 17.64 3.49
CA LEU A 294 12.49 16.99 2.21
C LEU A 294 11.96 15.56 2.28
N SER A 295 11.05 15.23 1.37
CA SER A 295 10.47 13.89 1.29
C SER A 295 10.21 13.51 -0.16
N GLU A 296 10.08 12.21 -0.38
CA GLU A 296 9.82 11.68 -1.71
C GLU A 296 8.39 12.04 -2.16
N SER A 297 8.24 12.45 -3.41
CA SER A 297 6.96 12.45 -4.10
C SER A 297 6.57 11.02 -4.45
N PHE A 298 5.34 10.84 -4.89
CA PHE A 298 4.93 9.53 -5.38
C PHE A 298 5.41 9.38 -6.83
N HIS A 299 6.29 8.41 -7.09
CA HIS A 299 6.41 7.83 -8.42
C HIS A 299 6.45 6.30 -8.40
N PRO A 300 5.84 5.70 -9.41
CA PRO A 300 5.93 4.28 -9.62
C PRO A 300 7.18 3.92 -10.42
N GLY A 301 7.95 2.96 -9.92
CA GLY A 301 9.28 2.63 -10.44
C GLY A 301 9.40 2.47 -11.96
N ILE A 302 10.59 2.84 -12.45
CA ILE A 302 11.05 2.95 -13.84
C ILE A 302 10.76 1.77 -14.79
N GLU A 303 10.39 0.58 -14.29
CA GLU A 303 10.09 -0.57 -15.16
C GLU A 303 8.67 -0.58 -15.72
N ALA A 304 7.74 0.19 -15.16
CA ALA A 304 6.37 0.27 -15.70
C ALA A 304 6.29 0.98 -17.05
N TRP A 305 7.27 1.83 -17.40
CA TRP A 305 7.20 2.63 -18.63
C TRP A 305 7.62 1.85 -19.88
N ASN A 306 8.57 0.92 -19.75
CA ASN A 306 9.07 0.13 -20.89
C ASN A 306 8.07 -0.93 -21.39
N SER A 307 6.99 -1.20 -20.67
CA SER A 307 5.90 -2.09 -21.12
C SER A 307 4.78 -1.37 -21.87
N PHE A 308 4.83 -0.03 -22.00
CA PHE A 308 3.84 0.76 -22.75
C PHE A 308 4.35 1.21 -24.14
N GLU A 309 5.60 0.89 -24.49
CA GLU A 309 6.13 1.04 -25.84
C GLU A 309 6.25 -0.33 -26.52
N ASP A 310 5.09 -0.92 -26.87
CA ASP A 310 4.89 -1.77 -28.05
C ASP A 310 3.40 -1.80 -28.44
#